data_AF-A0A101HNL4-F1
#
_entry.id   AF-A0A101HNL4-F1
#
_cell.length_a   1.000
_cell.length_b   1.000
_cell.length_c   1.000
_cell.angle_alpha   90.00
_cell.angle_beta   90.00
_cell.angle_gamma   90.00
#
_symmetry.space_group_name_H-M   'P 1'
#
loop_
_entity.id
_entity.type
_entity.pdbx_description
1 polymer ?
#
loop_
_entity_poly.entity_id
_entity_poly.type
_entity_poly.pdbx_seq_one_letter_code
_entity_poly.pdbx_strand_id
1 'polypeptide(L)' 'RARLYYEAGVDTLDNLSSWESEQLRLKLIDFVEKTGFEGIPPLPKEVSSTIEAARAIGRLVIY' A
#
# COMPACT_ATOMS: atom_id res chain seq x y z
N ARG A 1 -5.14 -8.95 2.06
CA ARG A 1 -4.47 -7.63 2.20
C ARG A 1 -4.77 -6.69 1.04
N ALA A 2 -4.84 -7.13 -0.22
CA ALA A 2 -5.23 -6.26 -1.35
C ALA A 2 -6.52 -5.45 -1.07
N ARG A 3 -7.52 -6.09 -0.44
CA ARG A 3 -8.75 -5.41 0.03
C ARG A 3 -8.50 -4.21 0.94
N LEU A 4 -7.57 -4.30 1.89
CA LEU A 4 -7.23 -3.19 2.79
C LEU A 4 -6.66 -2.00 2.00
N TYR A 5 -5.74 -2.25 1.08
CA TYR A 5 -5.16 -1.20 0.23
C TYR A 5 -6.23 -0.56 -0.65
N TYR A 6 -7.10 -1.37 -1.26
CA TYR A 6 -8.21 -0.90 -2.08
C TYR A 6 -9.20 -0.03 -1.27
N GLU A 7 -9.67 -0.51 -0.12
CA GLU A 7 -10.62 0.25 0.72
C GLU A 7 -9.98 1.50 1.36
N ALA A 8 -8.66 1.51 1.58
CA ALA A 8 -7.90 2.68 2.00
C ALA A 8 -7.60 3.68 0.87
N GLY A 9 -8.09 3.42 -0.35
CA GLY A 9 -7.93 4.27 -1.53
C GLY A 9 -6.51 4.22 -2.13
N VAL A 10 -5.82 3.08 -1.99
CA VAL A 10 -4.52 2.78 -2.59
C VAL A 10 -4.69 1.60 -3.54
N ASP A 11 -5.32 1.86 -4.67
CA ASP A 11 -5.84 0.86 -5.61
C ASP A 11 -5.07 0.79 -6.94
N THR A 12 -4.24 1.80 -7.25
CA THR A 12 -3.41 1.81 -8.46
C THR A 12 -1.92 1.70 -8.15
N LEU A 13 -1.14 1.17 -9.11
CA LEU A 13 0.32 1.06 -8.99
C LEU A 13 0.99 2.43 -8.92
N ASP A 14 0.49 3.42 -9.67
CA ASP A 14 1.01 4.80 -9.62
C ASP A 14 0.78 5.42 -8.23
N ASN A 15 -0.43 5.29 -7.70
CA ASN A 15 -0.75 5.73 -6.35
C ASN A 15 0.18 5.03 -5.34
N LEU A 16 0.25 3.71 -5.36
CA LEU A 16 1.07 2.93 -4.42
C LEU A 16 2.57 3.25 -4.52
N SER A 17 3.10 3.45 -5.73
CA SER A 17 4.52 3.77 -5.96
C SER A 17 4.92 5.19 -5.55
N SER A 18 3.96 6.11 -5.49
CA SER A 18 4.15 7.51 -5.07
C SER A 18 4.31 7.69 -3.56
N TRP A 19 3.89 6.71 -2.75
CA TRP A 19 3.97 6.80 -1.30
C TRP A 19 5.38 6.49 -0.78
N GLU A 20 5.71 7.13 0.34
CA GLU A 20 6.79 6.67 1.22
C GLU A 20 6.32 5.56 2.15
N SER A 21 7.18 4.57 2.38
CA SER A 21 6.81 3.32 3.08
C SER A 21 6.27 3.53 4.50
N GLU A 22 6.86 4.44 5.25
CA GLU A 22 6.40 4.77 6.60
C GLU A 22 5.04 5.48 6.58
N GLN A 23 4.86 6.42 5.66
CA GLN A 23 3.60 7.17 5.52
C GLN A 23 2.44 6.27 5.10
N LEU A 24 2.67 5.37 4.13
CA LEU A 24 1.66 4.41 3.70
C LEU A 24 1.28 3.47 4.85
N ARG A 25 2.27 3.02 5.64
CA ARG A 25 1.99 2.18 6.80
C ARG A 25 1.14 2.91 7.85
N LEU A 26 1.48 4.14 8.19
CA LEU A 26 0.71 4.94 9.15
C LEU A 26 -0.73 5.16 8.67
N LYS A 27 -0.91 5.47 7.39
CA LYS A 27 -2.25 5.59 6.78
C LYS A 27 -3.08 4.31 6.92
N LEU A 28 -2.46 3.15 6.70
CA LEU A 28 -3.16 1.86 6.79
C LEU A 28 -3.47 1.46 8.24
N ILE A 29 -2.61 1.80 9.19
CA ILE A 29 -2.90 1.63 10.62
C ILE A 29 -4.09 2.51 11.03
N ASP A 30 -4.03 3.79 10.71
CA ASP A 30 -5.09 4.76 11.01
C ASP A 30 -6.42 4.35 10.38
N PHE A 31 -6.39 3.83 9.15
CA PHE A 31 -7.59 3.28 8.49
C PHE A 31 -8.18 2.11 9.26
N VAL A 32 -7.36 1.12 9.65
CA VAL A 32 -7.84 -0.05 10.41
C VAL A 32 -8.41 0.38 11.76
N GLU A 33 -7.73 1.28 12.47
CA GLU A 33 -8.18 1.80 13.77
C GLU A 33 -9.49 2.57 13.68
N LYS A 34 -9.68 3.39 12.63
CA LYS A 34 -10.89 4.22 12.46
C LYS A 34 -12.10 3.47 11.92
N THR A 35 -11.87 2.49 11.03
CA THR A 35 -12.97 1.79 10.34
C THR A 35 -13.35 0.48 11.01
N GLY A 36 -12.51 -0.02 11.94
CA GLY A 36 -12.68 -1.35 12.49
C GLY A 36 -12.49 -2.45 11.44
N PHE A 37 -11.72 -2.16 10.39
CA PHE A 37 -11.45 -3.11 9.31
C PHE A 37 -10.99 -4.45 9.88
N GLU A 38 -11.64 -5.53 9.46
CA GLU A 38 -11.31 -6.89 9.90
C GLU A 38 -10.02 -7.36 9.21
N GLY A 39 -8.88 -6.90 9.72
CA GLY A 39 -7.57 -7.24 9.20
C GLY A 39 -6.42 -6.62 10.00
N ILE A 40 -5.23 -7.17 9.80
CA ILE A 40 -4.03 -6.73 10.51
C ILE A 40 -3.29 -5.69 9.67
N PRO A 41 -2.89 -4.53 10.25
CA PRO A 41 -2.07 -3.56 9.56
C PRO A 41 -0.75 -4.19 9.08
N PRO A 42 -0.26 -3.81 7.90
CA PRO A 42 0.94 -4.40 7.33
C PRO A 42 2.20 -4.06 8.14
N LEU A 43 3.17 -4.98 8.13
CA LEU A 43 4.47 -4.75 8.74
C LEU A 43 5.31 -3.77 7.90
N PRO A 44 6.24 -3.01 8.50
CA PRO A 44 7.07 -2.04 7.78
C PRO A 44 7.77 -2.63 6.54
N LYS A 45 8.33 -3.83 6.69
CA LYS A 45 9.06 -4.50 5.60
C LYS A 45 8.15 -4.92 4.44
N GLU A 46 6.92 -5.27 4.73
CA GLU A 46 5.98 -5.68 3.69
C GLU A 46 5.51 -4.48 2.87
N VAL A 47 5.28 -3.33 3.53
CA VAL A 47 4.91 -2.09 2.85
C VAL A 47 6.04 -1.64 1.93
N SER A 48 7.29 -1.63 2.42
CA SER A 48 8.44 -1.23 1.58
C SER A 48 8.63 -2.15 0.38
N SER A 49 8.57 -3.47 0.57
CA SER A 49 8.67 -4.41 -0.56
C SER A 49 7.52 -4.29 -1.56
N THR A 50 6.31 -3.93 -1.12
CA THR A 50 5.17 -3.73 -2.02
C THR A 50 5.36 -2.47 -2.88
N ILE A 51 5.86 -1.37 -2.29
CA ILE A 51 6.17 -0.13 -3.00
C ILE A 51 7.30 -0.33 -4.00
N GLU A 52 8.37 -1.03 -3.59
CA GLU A 52 9.49 -1.37 -4.48
C GLU A 52 9.02 -2.21 -5.67
N ALA A 53 8.18 -3.23 -5.43
CA ALA A 53 7.59 -4.04 -6.48
C ALA A 53 6.75 -3.20 -7.45
N ALA A 54 5.90 -2.28 -6.94
CA ALA A 54 5.11 -1.40 -7.78
C ALA A 54 5.98 -0.47 -8.65
N ARG A 55 7.05 0.11 -8.09
CA ARG A 55 8.02 0.92 -8.82
C ARG A 55 8.77 0.13 -9.90
N ALA A 56 9.04 -1.16 -9.65
CA ALA A 56 9.69 -2.03 -10.62
C ALA A 56 8.74 -2.40 -11.78
N ILE A 57 7.47 -2.70 -11.49
CA ILE A 57 6.46 -3.04 -12.48
C ILE A 57 6.18 -1.86 -13.42
N GLY A 58 6.06 -0.63 -12.89
CA GLY A 58 5.85 0.57 -13.70
C GLY A 58 6.95 0.83 -14.74
N ARG A 59 8.15 0.29 -14.55
CA ARG A 59 9.26 0.38 -15.52
C ARG A 59 9.26 -0.74 -16.58
N LEU A 60 8.50 -1.81 -16.37
CA LEU A 60 8.43 -2.98 -17.24
C LEU A 60 7.30 -2.91 -18.27
N VAL A 61 6.40 -1.92 -18.17
CA VAL A 61 5.34 -1.71 -19.17
C VAL A 61 5.95 -1.01 -20.39
N ILE A 62 6.42 -1.79 -21.35
CA ILE A 62 6.83 -1.35 -22.69
C ILE A 62 5.72 -1.80 -23.65
N TYR A 63 5.06 -0.85 -24.34
CA TYR A 63 4.03 -1.13 -25.35
C TYR A 63 4.68 -1.33 -26.72
#